data_AF-B9Y483-F1
#
_entry.id   AF-B9Y483-F1
#
_cell.length_a   1.000
_cell.length_b   1.000
_cell.length_c   1.000
_cell.angle_alpha   90.00
_cell.angle_beta   90.00
_cell.angle_gamma   90.00
#
_symmetry.space_group_name_H-M   'P 1'
#
loop_
_entity.id
_entity.type
_entity.pdbx_description
1 polymer ?
#
loop_
_entity_poly.entity_id
_entity_poly.type
_entity_poly.pdbx_seq_one_letter_code
_entity_poly.pdbx_strand_id
1 'polypeptide(L)'
;MVIEKYWGNYIGGTDDSLTLLDYLAGKQKDEIPLREIFADTGLDKLNWNFRNTEVPLEYKDKEGWEHEFDFAIDLVTDLAALLLECRVNGKVPLRLIQNPASDRTIRITTTSEENALMNKALADFTKDPLAYDLHEMVPDEEMKEMAQECENLRQELFE
;
A
#
# COMPACT_ATOMS: atom_id res chain seq x y z
N MET A 1 12.10 4.20 12.26
CA MET A 1 10.90 4.89 11.72
C MET A 1 9.68 4.06 12.05
N VAL A 2 8.46 4.61 12.02
CA VAL A 2 7.28 3.80 12.40
C VAL A 2 7.02 2.73 11.34
N ILE A 3 7.32 3.01 10.08
CA ILE A 3 7.20 2.06 8.96
C ILE A 3 8.02 0.78 9.15
N GLU A 4 9.17 0.83 9.82
CA GLU A 4 10.04 -0.34 10.06
C GLU A 4 9.39 -1.39 10.96
N LYS A 5 8.31 -1.06 11.68
CA LYS A 5 7.51 -2.03 12.43
C LYS A 5 6.75 -2.99 11.52
N TYR A 6 6.31 -2.50 10.36
CA TYR A 6 5.37 -3.19 9.47
C TYR A 6 6.04 -3.65 8.17
N TRP A 7 6.98 -2.86 7.66
CA TRP A 7 7.62 -3.09 6.36
C TRP A 7 8.63 -4.24 6.42
N GLY A 8 8.39 -5.29 5.63
CA GLY A 8 9.28 -6.44 5.41
C GLY A 8 8.79 -7.79 5.92
N ASN A 9 7.76 -7.85 6.77
CA ASN A 9 7.12 -9.11 7.16
C ASN A 9 5.99 -9.44 6.17
N TYR A 10 4.74 -9.14 6.54
CA TYR A 10 3.55 -9.36 5.70
C TYR A 10 3.11 -8.13 4.91
N ILE A 11 3.77 -6.98 5.11
CA ILE A 11 3.48 -5.71 4.45
C ILE A 11 4.81 -5.18 3.94
N GLY A 12 4.88 -4.67 2.71
CA GLY A 12 6.09 -4.07 2.14
C GLY A 12 7.17 -5.06 1.72
N GLY A 13 6.86 -6.36 1.69
CA GLY A 13 7.80 -7.46 1.45
C GLY A 13 7.59 -8.20 0.11
N THR A 14 6.64 -7.78 -0.72
CA THR A 14 6.27 -8.47 -1.97
C THR A 14 6.84 -7.76 -3.21
N ASP A 15 6.72 -8.41 -4.38
CA ASP A 15 7.08 -7.78 -5.65
C ASP A 15 6.18 -6.56 -5.94
N ASP A 16 4.90 -6.61 -5.57
CA ASP A 16 3.98 -5.46 -5.60
C ASP A 16 4.50 -4.28 -4.78
N SER A 17 5.09 -4.56 -3.61
CA SER A 17 5.73 -3.53 -2.81
C SER A 17 6.87 -2.87 -3.58
N LEU A 18 7.75 -3.64 -4.21
CA LEU A 18 8.83 -3.09 -5.04
C LEU A 18 8.30 -2.27 -6.22
N THR A 19 7.23 -2.73 -6.87
CA THR A 19 6.55 -2.01 -7.94
C THR A 19 5.98 -0.67 -7.47
N LEU A 20 5.33 -0.63 -6.29
CA LEU A 20 4.80 0.61 -5.71
C LEU A 20 5.93 1.61 -5.43
N LEU A 21 7.04 1.10 -4.93
CA LEU A 21 8.22 1.89 -4.61
C LEU A 21 8.86 2.50 -5.86
N ASP A 22 8.99 1.71 -6.93
CA ASP A 22 9.45 2.15 -8.25
C ASP A 22 8.52 3.22 -8.85
N TYR A 23 7.20 3.03 -8.74
CA TYR A 23 6.21 4.03 -9.09
C TYR A 23 6.45 5.36 -8.36
N LEU A 24 6.52 5.34 -7.02
CA LEU A 24 6.68 6.54 -6.19
C LEU A 24 8.01 7.27 -6.48
N ALA A 25 9.07 6.51 -6.72
CA ALA A 25 10.34 7.06 -7.17
C ALA A 25 10.24 7.65 -8.59
N GLY A 26 9.51 7.01 -9.50
CA GLY A 26 9.27 7.49 -10.85
C GLY A 26 8.58 8.86 -10.90
N LYS A 27 7.66 9.16 -9.95
CA LYS A 27 6.87 10.40 -9.96
C LYS A 27 7.67 11.69 -9.88
N GLN A 28 8.88 11.67 -9.30
CA GLN A 28 9.71 12.86 -9.06
C GLN A 28 8.96 14.03 -8.38
N LYS A 29 8.00 13.70 -7.50
CA LYS A 29 7.24 14.65 -6.69
C LYS A 29 7.58 14.46 -5.22
N ASP A 30 7.53 15.57 -4.47
CA ASP A 30 7.68 15.56 -3.01
C ASP A 30 6.37 15.17 -2.31
N GLU A 31 5.23 15.49 -2.93
CA GLU A 31 3.90 15.26 -2.37
C GLU A 31 2.99 14.62 -3.43
N ILE A 32 2.33 13.51 -3.07
CA ILE A 32 1.51 12.69 -3.97
C ILE A 32 0.16 12.45 -3.30
N PRO A 33 -0.97 12.89 -3.87
CA PRO A 33 -2.30 12.58 -3.34
C PRO A 33 -2.62 11.08 -3.45
N LEU A 34 -3.29 10.50 -2.46
CA LEU A 34 -3.69 9.09 -2.49
C LEU A 34 -4.57 8.79 -3.72
N ARG A 35 -5.54 9.65 -4.03
CA ARG A 35 -6.31 9.56 -5.29
C ARG A 35 -5.48 9.51 -6.56
N GLU A 36 -4.29 10.14 -6.58
CA GLU A 36 -3.41 10.10 -7.76
C GLU A 36 -2.81 8.70 -7.89
N ILE A 37 -2.37 8.12 -6.78
CA ILE A 37 -1.90 6.73 -6.73
C ILE A 37 -3.01 5.78 -7.18
N PHE A 38 -4.22 5.94 -6.64
CA PHE A 38 -5.35 5.07 -6.97
C PHE A 38 -5.71 5.12 -8.46
N ALA A 39 -5.71 6.31 -9.07
CA ALA A 39 -5.99 6.47 -10.48
C ALA A 39 -4.88 5.92 -11.37
N ASP A 40 -3.62 6.11 -10.95
CA ASP A 40 -2.45 5.68 -11.73
C ASP A 40 -2.25 4.16 -11.69
N THR A 41 -2.63 3.49 -10.59
CA THR A 41 -2.50 2.01 -10.45
C THR A 41 -3.78 1.26 -10.82
N GLY A 42 -4.91 1.95 -10.95
CA GLY A 42 -6.21 1.34 -11.23
C GLY A 42 -6.99 0.86 -10.00
N LEU A 43 -6.51 1.10 -8.78
CA LEU A 43 -7.25 0.80 -7.55
C LEU A 43 -8.61 1.51 -7.48
N ASP A 44 -8.75 2.68 -8.11
CA ASP A 44 -10.00 3.43 -8.17
C ASP A 44 -11.13 2.65 -8.87
N LYS A 45 -10.78 1.80 -9.84
CA LYS A 45 -11.72 0.95 -10.59
C LYS A 45 -12.35 -0.15 -9.74
N LEU A 46 -11.70 -0.52 -8.64
CA LEU A 46 -12.20 -1.54 -7.69
C LEU A 46 -13.26 -0.98 -6.72
N ASN A 47 -13.58 0.32 -6.77
CA ASN A 47 -14.64 0.95 -5.97
C ASN A 47 -14.54 0.66 -4.45
N TRP A 48 -13.31 0.66 -3.92
CA TRP A 48 -13.03 0.35 -2.50
C TRP A 48 -13.45 -1.05 -2.05
N ASN A 49 -13.55 -2.00 -2.99
CA ASN A 49 -13.66 -3.43 -2.72
C ASN A 49 -12.39 -4.15 -3.20
N PHE A 50 -11.53 -4.53 -2.26
CA PHE A 50 -10.22 -5.10 -2.56
C PHE A 50 -10.13 -6.60 -2.27
N ARG A 51 -11.28 -7.27 -2.11
CA ARG A 51 -11.33 -8.73 -1.93
C ARG A 51 -10.88 -9.47 -3.18
N ASN A 52 -11.13 -8.92 -4.36
CA ASN A 52 -10.75 -9.51 -5.63
C ASN A 52 -10.12 -8.45 -6.54
N THR A 53 -9.03 -8.81 -7.18
CA THR A 53 -8.32 -8.02 -8.18
C THR A 53 -8.93 -8.30 -9.56
N GLU A 54 -10.18 -7.87 -9.75
CA GLU A 54 -10.98 -8.20 -10.95
C GLU A 54 -10.56 -7.42 -12.21
N VAL A 55 -9.73 -6.40 -12.05
CA VAL A 55 -9.20 -5.59 -13.15
C VAL A 55 -7.69 -5.53 -13.04
N PRO A 56 -6.97 -5.43 -14.18
CA PRO A 56 -5.53 -5.23 -14.15
C PRO A 56 -5.18 -3.99 -13.32
N LEU A 57 -4.31 -4.19 -12.34
CA LEU A 57 -3.67 -3.13 -11.59
C LEU A 57 -2.27 -2.97 -12.17
N GLU A 58 -2.00 -1.80 -12.74
CA GLU A 58 -0.75 -1.55 -13.42
C GLU A 58 -0.49 -0.05 -13.47
N TYR A 59 0.78 0.33 -13.58
CA TYR A 59 1.16 1.69 -13.97
C TYR A 59 2.14 1.64 -15.15
N LYS A 60 2.18 2.74 -15.93
CA LYS A 60 3.19 2.91 -16.99
C LYS A 60 4.28 3.87 -16.54
N ASP A 61 5.53 3.44 -16.64
CA ASP A 61 6.66 4.31 -16.37
C ASP A 61 6.89 5.34 -17.48
N LYS A 62 7.89 6.20 -17.31
CA LYS A 62 8.23 7.26 -18.27
C LYS A 62 8.79 6.71 -19.60
N GLU A 63 9.28 5.47 -19.61
CA GLU A 63 9.72 4.74 -20.80
C GLU A 63 8.55 4.02 -21.51
N GLY A 64 7.38 3.96 -20.87
CA GLY A 64 6.17 3.33 -21.39
C GLY A 64 6.05 1.84 -21.07
N TRP A 65 6.89 1.31 -20.18
CA TRP A 65 6.76 -0.07 -19.69
C TRP A 65 5.63 -0.17 -18.68
N GLU A 66 4.84 -1.23 -18.82
CA GLU A 66 3.79 -1.60 -17.88
C GLU A 66 4.41 -2.39 -16.73
N HIS A 67 4.05 -2.00 -15.51
CA HIS A 67 4.43 -2.66 -14.27
C HIS A 67 3.14 -3.01 -13.53
N GLU A 68 2.96 -4.28 -13.22
CA GLU A 68 1.72 -4.84 -12.69
C GLU A 68 1.76 -4.98 -11.18
N PHE A 69 0.57 -4.98 -10.56
CA PHE A 69 0.34 -5.38 -9.17
C PHE A 69 -0.57 -6.60 -9.18
N ASP A 70 -0.16 -7.66 -8.50
CA ASP A 70 -0.88 -8.94 -8.46
C ASP A 70 -2.12 -8.87 -7.55
N PHE A 71 -2.00 -8.23 -6.38
CA PHE A 71 -3.07 -8.21 -5.38
C PHE A 71 -3.41 -6.80 -4.89
N ALA A 72 -4.69 -6.42 -5.04
CA ALA A 72 -5.18 -5.14 -4.58
C ALA A 72 -4.93 -4.91 -3.08
N ILE A 73 -5.05 -5.95 -2.26
CA ILE A 73 -4.89 -5.86 -0.81
C ILE A 73 -3.44 -5.63 -0.39
N ASP A 74 -2.46 -6.21 -1.10
CA ASP A 74 -1.03 -5.96 -0.85
C ASP A 74 -0.73 -4.48 -1.06
N LEU A 75 -1.15 -3.94 -2.21
CA LEU A 75 -0.97 -2.53 -2.52
C LEU A 75 -1.65 -1.60 -1.48
N VAL A 76 -2.84 -1.96 -1.00
CA VAL A 76 -3.59 -1.17 -0.01
C VAL A 76 -2.92 -1.19 1.37
N THR A 77 -2.42 -2.34 1.82
CA THR A 77 -1.72 -2.46 3.10
C THR A 77 -0.36 -1.76 3.08
N ASP A 78 0.36 -1.81 1.96
CA ASP A 78 1.60 -1.07 1.75
C ASP A 78 1.37 0.45 1.81
N LEU A 79 0.32 0.93 1.14
CA LEU A 79 -0.07 2.33 1.19
C LEU A 79 -0.44 2.74 2.63
N ALA A 80 -1.09 1.89 3.41
CA ALA A 80 -1.38 2.17 4.81
C ALA A 80 -0.10 2.33 5.66
N ALA A 81 0.92 1.49 5.44
CA ALA A 81 2.20 1.60 6.14
C ALA A 81 2.93 2.91 5.78
N LEU A 82 2.94 3.29 4.50
CA LEU A 82 3.50 4.56 4.01
C LEU A 82 2.73 5.78 4.55
N LEU A 83 1.41 5.68 4.66
CA LEU A 83 0.55 6.73 5.24
C LEU A 83 0.83 6.91 6.73
N LEU A 84 1.02 5.83 7.49
CA LEU A 84 1.37 5.91 8.92
C LEU A 84 2.70 6.64 9.11
N GLU A 85 3.70 6.32 8.29
CA GLU A 85 4.98 7.03 8.30
C GLU A 85 4.83 8.51 7.96
N CYS A 86 4.03 8.84 6.94
CA CYS A 86 3.72 10.23 6.61
C CYS A 86 2.98 10.95 7.76
N ARG A 87 2.11 10.26 8.49
CA ARG A 87 1.36 10.82 9.62
C ARG A 87 2.26 11.10 10.82
N VAL A 88 3.18 10.20 11.15
CA VAL A 88 4.06 10.32 12.33
C VAL A 88 5.27 11.21 12.05
N ASN A 89 5.93 11.02 10.90
CA ASN A 89 7.20 11.67 10.58
C ASN A 89 7.10 12.75 9.48
N GLY A 90 5.90 12.97 8.95
CA GLY A 90 5.61 13.97 7.91
C GLY A 90 5.96 13.52 6.49
N LYS A 91 6.86 12.55 6.34
CA LYS A 91 7.37 12.06 5.06
C LYS A 91 8.01 10.67 5.19
N VAL A 92 7.99 9.91 4.10
CA VAL A 92 8.69 8.64 3.94
C VAL A 92 10.02 8.89 3.23
N PRO A 93 11.16 8.46 3.78
CA PRO A 93 12.43 8.53 3.08
C PRO A 93 12.60 7.37 2.08
N LEU A 94 12.87 7.69 0.81
CA LEU A 94 13.05 6.70 -0.26
C LEU A 94 14.34 5.87 -0.12
N ARG A 95 15.29 6.26 0.75
CA ARG A 95 16.43 5.38 1.10
C ARG A 95 16.03 4.07 1.77
N LEU A 96 14.84 4.03 2.38
CA LEU A 96 14.30 2.80 2.95
C LEU A 96 13.85 1.80 1.89
N ILE A 97 13.75 2.28 0.65
CA ILE A 97 12.84 1.78 -0.36
C ILE A 97 13.61 1.32 -1.62
N GLN A 98 14.71 1.98 -2.00
CA GLN A 98 15.44 1.65 -3.24
C GLN A 98 16.97 1.71 -3.13
N ASN A 99 17.52 2.73 -2.46
CA ASN A 99 18.97 2.97 -2.46
C ASN A 99 19.40 3.71 -1.18
N PRO A 100 20.32 3.15 -0.37
CA PRO A 100 20.82 3.79 0.84
C PRO A 100 21.39 5.20 0.62
N ALA A 101 21.83 5.53 -0.60
CA ALA A 101 22.41 6.83 -0.96
C ALA A 101 21.38 7.91 -1.37
N SER A 102 20.07 7.59 -1.41
CA SER A 102 19.04 8.54 -1.82
C SER A 102 18.55 9.39 -0.64
N ASP A 103 18.76 10.71 -0.68
CA ASP A 103 18.20 11.63 0.32
C ASP A 103 16.74 12.02 0.05
N ARG A 104 16.12 11.44 -0.98
CA ARG A 104 14.78 11.82 -1.41
C ARG A 104 13.72 11.34 -0.40
N THR A 105 12.72 12.18 -0.19
CA THR A 105 11.58 11.89 0.68
C THR A 105 10.29 12.19 -0.06
N ILE A 106 9.23 11.44 0.24
CA ILE A 106 7.89 11.66 -0.31
C ILE A 106 6.87 11.83 0.81
N ARG A 107 5.78 12.53 0.54
CA ARG A 107 4.62 12.61 1.42
C ARG A 107 3.38 12.19 0.65
N ILE A 108 2.72 11.13 1.12
CA ILE A 108 1.39 10.78 0.61
C ILE A 108 0.37 11.61 1.39
N THR A 109 -0.58 12.22 0.68
CA THR A 109 -1.64 13.04 1.29
C THR A 109 -3.01 12.43 1.07
N THR A 110 -3.87 12.55 2.08
CA THR A 110 -5.24 12.05 2.07
C THR A 110 -6.22 13.12 2.50
N THR A 111 -7.45 12.98 2.02
CA THR A 111 -8.64 13.67 2.49
C THR A 111 -9.27 12.90 3.66
N SER A 112 -10.18 13.54 4.39
CA SER A 112 -10.94 12.86 5.45
C SER A 112 -11.82 11.71 4.92
N GLU A 113 -12.34 11.84 3.70
CA GLU A 113 -13.11 10.80 3.03
C GLU A 113 -12.24 9.58 2.69
N GLU A 114 -11.09 9.80 2.06
CA GLU A 114 -10.11 8.74 1.78
C GLU A 114 -9.65 8.04 3.06
N ASN A 115 -9.41 8.77 4.16
CA ASN A 115 -9.06 8.15 5.44
C ASN A 115 -10.18 7.24 5.98
N ALA A 116 -11.45 7.66 5.87
CA ALA A 116 -12.57 6.84 6.29
C ALA A 116 -12.70 5.57 5.43
N LEU A 117 -12.47 5.70 4.12
CA LEU A 117 -12.53 4.59 3.18
C LEU A 117 -11.36 3.61 3.35
N MET A 118 -10.14 4.11 3.56
CA MET A 118 -8.97 3.30 3.91
C MET A 118 -9.20 2.54 5.21
N ASN A 119 -9.67 3.20 6.26
CA ASN A 119 -9.98 2.53 7.53
C ASN A 119 -11.01 1.40 7.34
N LYS A 120 -12.06 1.66 6.55
CA LYS A 120 -13.08 0.65 6.24
C LYS A 120 -12.49 -0.54 5.45
N ALA A 121 -11.65 -0.28 4.46
CA ALA A 121 -11.02 -1.30 3.63
C ALA A 121 -10.09 -2.21 4.45
N LEU A 122 -9.24 -1.62 5.30
CA LEU A 122 -8.37 -2.39 6.19
C LEU A 122 -9.21 -3.20 7.20
N ALA A 123 -10.27 -2.61 7.77
CA ALA A 123 -11.15 -3.32 8.71
C ALA A 123 -11.91 -4.50 8.06
N ASP A 124 -12.18 -4.44 6.75
CA ASP A 124 -12.78 -5.57 6.01
C ASP A 124 -11.80 -6.73 5.90
N PHE A 125 -10.54 -6.43 5.55
CA PHE A 125 -9.47 -7.42 5.47
C PHE A 125 -9.19 -8.08 6.82
N THR A 126 -9.08 -7.30 7.89
CA THR A 126 -8.77 -7.84 9.22
C THR A 126 -9.89 -8.73 9.76
N LYS A 127 -11.13 -8.49 9.32
CA LYS A 127 -12.31 -9.26 9.71
C LYS A 127 -12.44 -10.58 8.96
N ASP A 128 -12.10 -10.61 7.67
CA ASP A 128 -12.38 -11.73 6.79
C ASP A 128 -11.24 -11.95 5.75
N PRO A 129 -10.00 -12.22 6.21
CA PRO A 129 -8.84 -12.24 5.33
C PRO A 129 -8.87 -13.40 4.33
N LEU A 130 -9.52 -14.52 4.67
CA LEU A 130 -9.65 -15.69 3.79
C LEU A 130 -10.65 -15.48 2.64
N ALA A 131 -11.37 -14.36 2.62
CA ALA A 131 -12.25 -14.00 1.51
C ALA A 131 -11.55 -13.17 0.43
N TYR A 132 -10.24 -12.97 0.55
CA TYR A 132 -9.41 -12.24 -0.41
C TYR A 132 -8.76 -13.21 -1.38
N ASP A 133 -8.66 -12.81 -2.64
CA ASP A 133 -7.97 -13.54 -3.72
C ASP A 133 -6.52 -13.91 -3.39
N LEU A 134 -5.83 -13.10 -2.59
CA LEU A 134 -4.51 -13.42 -2.04
C LEU A 134 -4.45 -14.78 -1.32
N HIS A 135 -5.55 -15.22 -0.70
CA HIS A 135 -5.66 -16.52 -0.03
C HIS A 135 -5.46 -17.71 -0.98
N GLU A 136 -5.65 -17.53 -2.28
CA GLU A 136 -5.36 -18.59 -3.25
C GLU A 136 -3.86 -18.94 -3.30
N MET A 137 -2.99 -18.00 -2.92
CA MET A 137 -1.53 -18.12 -2.96
C MET A 137 -0.88 -18.20 -1.57
N VAL A 138 -1.55 -17.67 -0.53
CA VAL A 138 -1.03 -17.56 0.83
C VAL A 138 -1.79 -18.51 1.78
N PRO A 139 -1.11 -19.35 2.58
CA PRO A 139 -1.77 -20.26 3.52
C PRO A 139 -2.65 -19.54 4.57
N ASP A 140 -3.70 -20.21 5.05
CA ASP A 140 -4.64 -19.66 6.06
C ASP A 140 -3.96 -19.02 7.28
N GLU A 141 -2.90 -19.64 7.80
CA GLU A 141 -2.22 -19.14 9.00
C GLU A 141 -1.46 -17.85 8.70
N GLU A 142 -0.78 -17.76 7.56
CA GLU A 142 -0.10 -16.53 7.12
C GLU A 142 -1.10 -15.42 6.79
N MET A 143 -2.25 -15.76 6.19
CA MET A 143 -3.34 -14.78 5.97
C MET A 143 -3.87 -14.20 7.29
N LYS A 144 -3.99 -15.01 8.34
CA LYS A 144 -4.43 -14.55 9.67
C LYS A 144 -3.35 -13.70 10.36
N GLU A 145 -2.08 -14.06 10.21
CA GLU A 145 -0.97 -13.29 10.75
C GLU A 145 -0.86 -11.92 10.05
N MET A 146 -0.99 -11.90 8.72
CA MET A 146 -1.07 -10.67 7.93
C MET A 146 -2.27 -9.80 8.36
N ALA A 147 -3.44 -10.39 8.59
CA ALA A 147 -4.61 -9.69 9.11
C ALA A 147 -4.36 -9.09 10.50
N GLN A 148 -3.65 -9.79 11.37
CA GLN A 148 -3.30 -9.29 12.70
C GLN A 148 -2.34 -8.09 12.62
N GLU A 149 -1.32 -8.16 11.77
CA GLU A 149 -0.41 -7.04 11.52
C GLU A 149 -1.13 -5.85 10.88
N CYS A 150 -2.03 -6.11 9.92
CA CYS A 150 -2.87 -5.09 9.32
C CYS A 150 -3.79 -4.42 10.35
N GLU A 151 -4.33 -5.15 11.33
CA GLU A 151 -5.17 -4.57 12.38
C GLU A 151 -4.35 -3.66 13.31
N ASN A 152 -3.14 -4.09 13.69
CA ASN A 152 -2.22 -3.26 14.47
C ASN A 152 -1.87 -1.96 13.73
N LEU A 153 -1.58 -2.07 12.42
CA LEU A 153 -1.32 -0.92 11.55
C LEU A 153 -2.54 0.01 11.45
N ARG A 154 -3.74 -0.56 11.24
CA ARG A 154 -5.00 0.20 11.12
C ARG A 154 -5.28 1.00 12.39
N GLN A 155 -5.09 0.38 13.56
CA GLN A 155 -5.26 1.06 14.86
C GLN A 155 -4.28 2.23 15.01
N GLU A 156 -2.97 2.02 14.79
CA GLU A 156 -1.99 3.12 14.87
C GLU A 156 -2.24 4.24 13.84
N LEU A 157 -2.80 3.90 12.67
CA LEU A 157 -3.06 4.86 11.60
C LEU A 157 -4.33 5.69 11.84
N PHE A 158 -5.39 5.13 12.45
CA PHE A 158 -6.71 5.77 12.51
C PHE A 158 -7.29 6.04 13.90
N GLU A 159 -6.72 5.47 14.96
CA GLU A 159 -7.18 5.63 16.34
C GLU A 159 -6.23 6.54 17.16
#